data_AF-A0A7X7H9H6-F1
#
_entry.id   AF-A0A7X7H9H6-F1
#
_cell.length_a   1.000
_cell.length_b   1.000
_cell.length_c   1.000
_cell.angle_alpha   90.00
_cell.angle_beta   90.00
_cell.angle_gamma   90.00
#
_symmetry.space_group_name_H-M   'P 1'
#
loop_
_entity.id
_entity.type
_entity.pdbx_description
1 polymer ?
#
loop_
_entity_poly.entity_id
_entity_poly.type
_entity_poly.pdbx_seq_one_letter_code
_entity_poly.pdbx_strand_id
1 'polypeptide(L)'
;AGQKEMGRPVEIEFAVDIQDQNNATFYVLQIRPIVDSREVMHEDLEEVEMDSTILFSRNALGNGISDDVFDVVYVKSDSFNASKNPLIAREIEALNAKFIQSGTNYVLVGPGRWGSSDPWLGIPIKWPHISQARVIVESSIENYRIEPSQGTHFFQNLTSFGVGYFTINPFVHNDGLFNESYLNEQPAEYETEFVRHVKFESPIIIKINGKKRMGVVLKP
;
A
#
# COMPACT_ATOMS: atom_id res chain seq x y z
N ALA A 1 -10.01 -26.24 14.86
CA ALA A 1 -10.81 -26.50 13.63
C ALA A 1 -10.36 -25.57 12.50
N GLY A 2 -10.47 -24.25 12.67
CA GLY A 2 -10.10 -23.25 11.65
C GLY A 2 -8.78 -23.46 10.91
N GLN A 3 -7.64 -23.51 11.62
CA GLN A 3 -6.32 -23.76 11.03
C GLN A 3 -6.24 -25.08 10.24
N LYS A 4 -6.92 -26.12 10.72
CA LYS A 4 -6.93 -27.44 10.09
C LYS A 4 -7.73 -27.42 8.79
N GLU A 5 -8.91 -26.80 8.79
CA GLU A 5 -9.78 -26.69 7.60
C GLU A 5 -9.20 -25.76 6.53
N MET A 6 -8.50 -24.70 6.94
CA MET A 6 -7.87 -23.74 6.02
C MET A 6 -6.44 -24.15 5.59
N GLY A 7 -5.91 -25.24 6.14
CA GLY A 7 -4.60 -25.80 5.78
C GLY A 7 -3.40 -24.89 6.09
N ARG A 8 -3.59 -23.83 6.89
CA ARG A 8 -2.55 -22.87 7.28
C ARG A 8 -2.95 -22.11 8.54
N PRO A 9 -2.02 -21.42 9.24
CA PRO A 9 -2.34 -20.59 10.39
C PRO A 9 -3.47 -19.60 10.07
N VAL A 10 -4.29 -19.25 11.07
CA VAL A 10 -5.48 -18.41 10.88
C VAL A 10 -5.49 -17.27 11.89
N GLU A 11 -5.96 -16.12 11.44
CA GLU A 11 -6.36 -15.01 12.30
C GLU A 11 -7.85 -15.17 12.63
N ILE A 12 -8.23 -14.92 13.89
CA ILE A 12 -9.60 -15.04 14.37
C ILE A 12 -9.99 -13.73 15.04
N GLU A 13 -11.01 -13.07 14.50
CA GLU A 13 -11.72 -11.98 15.18
C GLU A 13 -12.89 -12.57 15.97
N PHE A 14 -13.01 -12.19 17.25
CA PHE A 14 -14.04 -12.73 18.14
C PHE A 14 -14.59 -11.66 19.09
N ALA A 15 -15.78 -11.92 19.63
CA ALA A 15 -16.36 -11.16 20.73
C ALA A 15 -16.69 -12.12 21.89
N VAL A 16 -16.65 -11.61 23.11
CA VAL A 16 -17.03 -12.37 24.30
C VAL A 16 -18.07 -11.58 25.07
N ASP A 17 -19.20 -12.22 25.35
CA ASP A 17 -20.21 -11.72 26.27
C ASP A 17 -20.04 -12.43 27.63
N ILE A 18 -19.51 -11.73 28.62
CA ILE A 18 -19.24 -12.28 29.95
C ILE A 18 -20.42 -11.95 30.86
N GLN A 19 -21.16 -12.98 31.28
CA GLN A 19 -22.34 -12.85 32.12
C GLN A 19 -21.98 -12.93 33.60
N ASP A 20 -21.07 -13.84 33.98
CA ASP A 20 -20.51 -13.94 35.32
C ASP A 20 -19.13 -14.66 35.31
N GLN A 21 -18.57 -14.96 36.49
CA GLN A 21 -17.25 -15.58 36.64
C GLN A 21 -17.15 -16.99 36.02
N ASN A 22 -18.27 -17.68 35.85
CA ASN A 22 -18.33 -19.04 35.33
C ASN A 22 -19.05 -19.12 33.98
N ASN A 23 -19.78 -18.07 33.58
CA ASN A 23 -20.57 -18.03 32.35
C ASN A 23 -20.11 -16.91 31.42
N ALA A 24 -19.62 -17.30 30.23
CA ALA A 24 -19.34 -16.40 29.13
C ALA A 24 -19.71 -17.06 27.81
N THR A 25 -20.21 -16.26 26.86
CA THR A 25 -20.51 -16.70 25.49
C THR A 25 -19.43 -16.16 24.55
N PHE A 26 -18.77 -17.07 23.83
CA PHE A 26 -17.74 -16.74 22.85
C PHE A 26 -18.34 -16.75 21.44
N TYR A 27 -18.20 -15.64 20.72
CA TYR A 27 -18.67 -15.47 19.35
C TYR A 27 -17.47 -15.34 18.41
N VAL A 28 -17.36 -16.24 17.43
CA VAL A 28 -16.44 -16.05 16.31
C VAL A 28 -17.08 -15.08 15.33
N LEU A 29 -16.48 -13.92 15.12
CA LEU A 29 -16.96 -12.92 14.17
C LEU A 29 -16.36 -13.17 12.79
N GLN A 30 -15.08 -13.53 12.76
CA GLN A 30 -14.39 -13.80 11.51
C GLN A 30 -13.22 -14.76 11.70
N ILE A 31 -12.95 -15.55 10.67
CA ILE A 31 -11.74 -16.37 10.56
C ILE A 31 -11.13 -16.20 9.17
N ARG A 32 -9.81 -16.00 9.11
CA ARG A 32 -9.08 -15.82 7.86
C ARG A 32 -7.77 -16.61 7.86
N PRO A 33 -7.37 -17.20 6.73
CA PRO A 33 -6.04 -17.75 6.58
C PRO A 33 -4.99 -16.64 6.67
N ILE A 34 -3.94 -16.85 7.48
CA ILE A 34 -2.75 -16.01 7.48
C ILE A 34 -1.97 -16.31 6.20
N VAL A 35 -1.59 -15.27 5.46
CA VAL A 35 -0.67 -15.38 4.34
C VAL A 35 0.71 -15.64 4.92
N ASP A 36 1.22 -16.85 4.67
CA ASP A 36 2.59 -17.21 4.99
C ASP A 36 3.51 -16.37 4.10
N SER A 37 4.09 -15.29 4.63
CA SER A 37 5.18 -14.60 3.95
C SER A 37 6.38 -15.55 4.00
N ARG A 38 6.55 -16.35 2.94
CA ARG A 38 7.57 -17.41 2.86
C ARG A 38 9.02 -16.92 2.94
N GLU A 39 9.26 -15.61 3.04
CA GLU A 39 10.58 -15.07 3.28
C GLU A 39 10.64 -14.37 4.62
N VAL A 40 11.37 -14.99 5.54
CA VAL A 40 11.90 -14.29 6.70
C VAL A 40 12.88 -13.26 6.14
N MET A 41 12.44 -12.01 6.07
CA MET A 41 13.28 -10.86 5.73
C MET A 41 14.43 -10.77 6.74
N HIS A 42 15.59 -11.28 6.35
CA HIS A 42 16.82 -11.25 7.15
C HIS A 42 17.70 -10.03 6.84
N GLU A 43 17.43 -9.32 5.75
CA GLU A 43 18.19 -8.12 5.38
C GLU A 43 17.83 -6.92 6.27
N ASP A 44 18.85 -6.13 6.58
CA ASP A 44 18.66 -4.85 7.26
C ASP A 44 18.29 -3.76 6.26
N LEU A 45 17.02 -3.34 6.27
CA LEU A 45 16.53 -2.27 5.41
C LEU A 45 17.08 -0.88 5.81
N GLU A 46 17.82 -0.78 6.92
CA GLU A 46 18.48 0.46 7.35
C GLU A 46 19.74 0.78 6.52
N GLU A 47 20.33 -0.21 5.85
CA GLU A 47 21.57 -0.06 5.07
C GLU A 47 21.31 0.13 3.57
N VAL A 48 20.04 0.31 3.15
CA VAL A 48 19.67 0.46 1.75
C VAL A 48 20.18 1.79 1.18
N GLU A 49 20.84 1.73 0.02
CA GLU A 49 21.30 2.91 -0.70
C GLU A 49 20.14 3.73 -1.27
N MET A 50 20.01 4.98 -0.83
CA MET A 50 18.91 5.87 -1.27
C MET A 50 18.97 6.16 -2.78
N ASP A 51 20.16 6.15 -3.38
CA ASP A 51 20.34 6.40 -4.82
C ASP A 51 19.76 5.28 -5.70
N SER A 52 19.66 4.06 -5.18
CA SER A 52 19.01 2.92 -5.87
C SER A 52 17.54 2.76 -5.47
N THR A 53 16.98 3.71 -4.72
CA THR A 53 15.64 3.60 -4.13
C THR A 53 14.61 4.50 -4.84
N ILE A 54 13.43 3.93 -5.12
CA ILE A 54 12.24 4.66 -5.59
C ILE A 54 11.40 5.11 -4.39
N LEU A 55 11.14 4.18 -3.45
CA LEU A 55 10.37 4.43 -2.24
C LEU A 55 11.10 3.93 -1.00
N PHE A 56 11.14 4.74 0.05
CA PHE A 56 11.57 4.33 1.39
C PHE A 56 10.55 4.81 2.41
N SER A 57 10.25 3.99 3.41
CA SER A 57 9.36 4.36 4.50
C SER A 57 9.81 3.70 5.80
N ARG A 58 9.86 4.48 6.89
CA ARG A 58 9.95 3.98 8.28
C ARG A 58 8.59 3.74 8.93
N ASN A 59 7.52 3.86 8.14
CA ASN A 59 6.15 3.65 8.54
C ASN A 59 5.48 2.73 7.52
N ALA A 60 6.00 1.51 7.41
CA ALA A 60 5.50 0.46 6.53
C ALA A 60 4.74 -0.62 7.30
N LEU A 61 3.67 -1.11 6.69
CA LEU A 61 2.93 -2.31 7.08
C LEU A 61 3.06 -3.38 5.99
N GLY A 62 3.00 -4.65 6.39
CA GLY A 62 3.22 -5.79 5.52
C GLY A 62 4.53 -6.51 5.86
N ASN A 63 4.83 -7.60 5.15
CA ASN A 63 6.07 -8.35 5.34
C ASN A 63 6.40 -9.18 4.08
N GLY A 64 7.67 -9.23 3.71
CA GLY A 64 8.18 -10.09 2.63
C GLY A 64 8.90 -9.33 1.51
N ILE A 65 9.26 -10.06 0.45
CA ILE A 65 9.86 -9.52 -0.77
C ILE A 65 8.95 -9.83 -1.97
N SER A 66 8.89 -8.91 -2.94
CA SER A 66 8.26 -9.09 -4.26
C SER A 66 9.26 -8.64 -5.32
N ASP A 67 9.47 -9.47 -6.34
CA ASP A 67 10.37 -9.25 -7.48
C ASP A 67 9.66 -9.50 -8.81
N ASP A 68 8.33 -9.39 -8.81
CA ASP A 68 7.41 -9.71 -9.91
C ASP A 68 6.55 -8.51 -10.36
N VAL A 69 6.87 -7.30 -9.87
CA VAL A 69 6.14 -6.06 -10.18
C VAL A 69 6.99 -5.18 -11.11
N PHE A 70 6.37 -4.67 -12.18
CA PHE A 70 7.05 -3.84 -13.18
C PHE A 70 6.48 -2.43 -13.27
N ASP A 71 5.35 -2.19 -12.62
CA ASP A 71 4.51 -1.02 -12.86
C ASP A 71 4.41 -0.16 -11.61
N VAL A 72 4.60 1.15 -11.79
CA VAL A 72 4.38 2.17 -10.75
C VAL A 72 3.35 3.16 -11.27
N VAL A 73 2.25 3.30 -10.53
CA VAL A 73 1.20 4.28 -10.76
C VAL A 73 1.27 5.32 -9.66
N TYR A 74 1.37 6.59 -10.01
CA TYR A 74 1.43 7.67 -9.03
C TYR A 74 0.61 8.89 -9.43
N VAL A 75 0.15 9.62 -8.43
CA VAL A 75 -0.44 10.94 -8.60
C VAL A 75 0.70 11.96 -8.63
N LYS A 76 0.78 12.75 -9.70
CA LYS A 76 1.82 13.76 -9.91
C LYS A 76 1.67 14.91 -8.91
N SER A 77 2.74 15.23 -8.18
CA SER A 77 2.73 16.25 -7.13
C SER A 77 2.50 17.66 -7.70
N ASP A 78 3.12 17.99 -8.84
CA ASP A 78 3.08 19.34 -9.42
C ASP A 78 1.68 19.75 -9.91
N SER A 79 0.91 18.79 -10.42
CA SER A 79 -0.46 18.99 -10.92
C SER A 79 -1.52 18.69 -9.85
N PHE A 80 -1.12 18.30 -8.64
CA PHE A 80 -2.08 17.84 -7.64
C PHE A 80 -3.03 18.95 -7.19
N ASN A 81 -4.32 18.61 -7.11
CA ASN A 81 -5.34 19.47 -6.56
C ASN A 81 -6.39 18.65 -5.81
N ALA A 82 -6.55 18.90 -4.50
CA ALA A 82 -7.48 18.15 -3.65
C ALA A 82 -8.95 18.24 -4.14
N SER A 83 -9.36 19.34 -4.80
CA SER A 83 -10.70 19.45 -5.39
C SER A 83 -10.91 18.47 -6.57
N LYS A 84 -9.83 17.94 -7.13
CA LYS A 84 -9.81 16.96 -8.22
C LYS A 84 -9.68 15.51 -7.72
N ASN A 85 -9.59 15.28 -6.41
CA ASN A 85 -9.53 13.93 -5.83
C ASN A 85 -10.62 12.97 -6.34
N PRO A 86 -11.90 13.39 -6.53
CA PRO A 86 -12.91 12.52 -7.12
C PRO A 86 -12.63 12.13 -8.58
N LEU A 87 -11.97 13.00 -9.35
CA LEU A 87 -11.55 12.71 -10.72
C LEU A 87 -10.36 11.74 -10.71
N ILE A 88 -9.35 12.01 -9.87
CA ILE A 88 -8.18 11.13 -9.67
C ILE A 88 -8.62 9.71 -9.30
N ALA A 89 -9.61 9.58 -8.40
CA ALA A 89 -10.17 8.28 -8.02
C ALA A 89 -10.72 7.49 -9.21
N ARG A 90 -11.39 8.16 -10.16
CA ARG A 90 -11.93 7.53 -11.38
C ARG A 90 -10.82 7.13 -12.36
N GLU A 91 -9.78 7.94 -12.48
CA GLU A 91 -8.63 7.63 -13.33
C GLU A 91 -7.88 6.39 -12.81
N ILE A 92 -7.67 6.31 -11.50
CA ILE A 92 -7.07 5.15 -10.84
C ILE A 92 -7.95 3.91 -10.99
N GLU A 93 -9.27 4.03 -10.80
CA GLU A 93 -10.21 2.93 -11.01
C GLU A 93 -10.13 2.36 -12.44
N ALA A 94 -10.09 3.24 -13.45
CA ALA A 94 -9.96 2.85 -14.85
C ALA A 94 -8.63 2.15 -15.15
N LEU A 95 -7.53 2.60 -14.51
CA LEU A 95 -6.23 1.93 -14.60
C LEU A 95 -6.25 0.55 -13.95
N ASN A 96 -6.75 0.45 -12.71
CA ASN A 96 -6.84 -0.83 -12.00
C ASN A 96 -7.66 -1.86 -12.79
N ALA A 97 -8.71 -1.43 -13.50
CA ALA A 97 -9.48 -2.31 -14.38
C ALA A 97 -8.63 -2.94 -15.50
N LYS A 98 -7.59 -2.24 -16.00
CA LYS A 98 -6.63 -2.78 -16.97
C LYS A 98 -5.71 -3.80 -16.31
N PHE A 99 -5.19 -3.50 -15.11
CA PHE A 99 -4.36 -4.44 -14.33
C PHE A 99 -5.09 -5.73 -13.98
N ILE A 100 -6.40 -5.64 -13.68
CA ILE A 100 -7.24 -6.82 -13.46
C ILE A 100 -7.31 -7.67 -14.73
N GLN A 101 -7.49 -7.05 -15.90
CA GLN A 101 -7.59 -7.76 -17.18
C GLN A 101 -6.28 -8.42 -17.60
N SER A 102 -5.13 -7.77 -17.35
CA SER A 102 -3.82 -8.34 -17.64
C SER A 102 -3.32 -9.33 -16.58
N GLY A 103 -3.97 -9.38 -15.41
CA GLY A 103 -3.51 -10.20 -14.28
C GLY A 103 -2.18 -9.73 -13.72
N THR A 104 -1.85 -8.44 -13.84
CA THR A 104 -0.60 -7.84 -13.36
C THR A 104 -0.84 -6.96 -12.13
N ASN A 105 0.23 -6.69 -11.38
CA ASN A 105 0.21 -5.87 -10.17
C ASN A 105 1.04 -4.61 -10.35
N TYR A 106 0.83 -3.63 -9.48
CA TYR A 106 1.53 -2.35 -9.53
C TYR A 106 1.76 -1.76 -8.14
N VAL A 107 2.69 -0.82 -8.03
CA VAL A 107 2.84 0.05 -6.84
C VAL A 107 2.00 1.31 -7.04
N LEU A 108 1.18 1.67 -6.06
CA LEU A 108 0.34 2.86 -6.07
C LEU A 108 0.86 3.92 -5.10
N VAL A 109 1.11 5.14 -5.59
CA VAL A 109 1.56 6.28 -4.78
C VAL A 109 0.63 7.47 -4.94
N GLY A 110 0.25 8.12 -3.85
CA GLY A 110 -0.59 9.31 -3.94
C GLY A 110 -0.70 10.10 -2.65
N PRO A 111 -1.05 11.39 -2.75
CA PRO A 111 -1.05 12.30 -1.63
C PRO A 111 -2.28 12.15 -0.74
N GLY A 112 -2.08 12.34 0.57
CA GLY A 112 -3.13 12.27 1.58
C GLY A 112 -3.67 10.85 1.78
N ARG A 113 -4.93 10.75 2.21
CA ARG A 113 -5.54 9.45 2.57
C ARG A 113 -6.08 8.71 1.36
N TRP A 114 -5.90 7.40 1.36
CA TRP A 114 -6.66 6.54 0.46
C TRP A 114 -7.99 6.14 1.11
N GLY A 115 -9.09 6.33 0.39
CA GLY A 115 -10.43 5.93 0.84
C GLY A 115 -11.13 6.90 1.79
N SER A 116 -10.65 8.14 1.88
CA SER A 116 -11.35 9.21 2.59
C SER A 116 -12.68 9.55 1.93
N SER A 117 -13.75 9.65 2.72
CA SER A 117 -15.04 10.19 2.25
C SER A 117 -15.01 11.72 2.09
N ASP A 118 -14.07 12.40 2.75
CA ASP A 118 -13.81 13.82 2.57
C ASP A 118 -12.72 14.01 1.50
N PRO A 119 -13.05 14.55 0.32
CA PRO A 119 -12.09 14.80 -0.75
C PRO A 119 -10.97 15.77 -0.36
N TRP A 120 -11.16 16.60 0.67
CA TRP A 120 -10.11 17.49 1.14
C TRP A 120 -9.05 16.77 1.97
N LEU A 121 -9.33 15.57 2.48
CA LEU A 121 -8.38 14.78 3.26
C LEU A 121 -7.73 13.64 2.44
N GLY A 122 -8.28 13.30 1.29
CA GLY A 122 -7.67 12.30 0.44
C GLY A 122 -8.51 11.89 -0.76
N ILE A 123 -8.04 10.84 -1.43
CA ILE A 123 -8.62 10.34 -2.66
C ILE A 123 -9.73 9.32 -2.33
N PRO A 124 -10.99 9.56 -2.74
CA PRO A 124 -12.16 8.76 -2.36
C PRO A 124 -12.28 7.47 -3.19
N ILE A 125 -11.30 6.57 -3.05
CA ILE A 125 -11.30 5.24 -3.68
C ILE A 125 -11.89 4.17 -2.75
N LYS A 126 -12.41 3.09 -3.36
CA LYS A 126 -12.80 1.87 -2.67
C LYS A 126 -11.81 0.76 -3.00
N TRP A 127 -11.81 -0.31 -2.21
CA TRP A 127 -10.91 -1.45 -2.45
C TRP A 127 -10.94 -1.98 -3.89
N PRO A 128 -12.10 -2.19 -4.54
CA PRO A 128 -12.14 -2.66 -5.94
C PRO A 128 -11.48 -1.70 -6.94
N HIS A 129 -11.27 -0.43 -6.59
CA HIS A 129 -10.65 0.55 -7.47
C HIS A 129 -9.12 0.44 -7.46
N ILE A 130 -8.53 -0.29 -6.51
CA ILE A 130 -7.07 -0.42 -6.32
C ILE A 130 -6.64 -1.85 -5.97
N SER A 131 -7.49 -2.83 -6.27
CA SER A 131 -7.33 -4.21 -5.79
C SER A 131 -6.08 -4.92 -6.32
N GLN A 132 -5.48 -4.42 -7.40
CA GLN A 132 -4.23 -4.97 -7.96
C GLN A 132 -2.97 -4.30 -7.41
N ALA A 133 -3.09 -3.31 -6.52
CA ALA A 133 -1.94 -2.70 -5.89
C ALA A 133 -1.19 -3.71 -5.00
N ARG A 134 0.12 -3.85 -5.23
CA ARG A 134 1.02 -4.67 -4.39
C ARG A 134 1.57 -3.89 -3.20
N VAL A 135 1.75 -2.59 -3.40
CA VAL A 135 2.08 -1.61 -2.37
C VAL A 135 1.21 -0.38 -2.59
N ILE A 136 0.65 0.16 -1.50
CA ILE A 136 -0.10 1.41 -1.48
C ILE A 136 0.66 2.40 -0.62
N VAL A 137 0.86 3.61 -1.11
CA VAL A 137 1.63 4.65 -0.44
C VAL A 137 0.78 5.89 -0.23
N GLU A 138 0.64 6.33 1.02
CA GLU A 138 0.18 7.67 1.37
C GLU A 138 1.40 8.59 1.46
N SER A 139 1.48 9.59 0.57
CA SER A 139 2.53 10.60 0.59
C SER A 139 2.03 11.94 1.13
N SER A 140 2.92 12.71 1.77
CA SER A 140 2.68 14.12 2.06
C SER A 140 3.34 15.00 1.00
N ILE A 141 2.67 16.07 0.58
CA ILE A 141 3.23 17.10 -0.31
C ILE A 141 3.14 18.48 0.36
N GLU A 142 3.88 19.47 -0.13
CA GLU A 142 4.23 20.67 0.65
C GLU A 142 3.01 21.42 1.19
N ASN A 143 2.00 21.61 0.33
CA ASN A 143 0.77 22.32 0.63
C ASN A 143 -0.43 21.39 0.92
N TYR A 144 -0.18 20.10 1.14
CA TYR A 144 -1.21 19.10 1.42
C TYR A 144 -0.67 18.02 2.36
N ARG A 145 -0.64 18.36 3.65
CA ARG A 145 -0.11 17.54 4.74
C ARG A 145 -1.26 16.99 5.56
N ILE A 146 -1.85 15.91 5.08
CA ILE A 146 -2.92 15.22 5.81
C ILE A 146 -2.29 14.16 6.71
N GLU A 147 -2.79 14.07 7.94
CA GLU A 147 -2.39 12.99 8.84
C GLU A 147 -2.76 11.63 8.21
N PRO A 148 -1.79 10.72 8.03
CA PRO A 148 -1.99 9.46 7.32
C PRO A 148 -3.01 8.57 8.03
N SER A 149 -3.75 7.77 7.27
CA SER A 149 -4.72 6.83 7.82
C SER A 149 -4.06 5.57 8.40
N GLN A 150 -2.77 5.36 8.10
CA GLN A 150 -2.00 4.16 8.46
C GLN A 150 -2.68 2.86 7.99
N GLY A 151 -3.39 2.93 6.86
CA GLY A 151 -4.02 1.76 6.24
C GLY A 151 -5.33 1.32 6.91
N THR A 152 -5.85 2.06 7.89
CA THR A 152 -7.08 1.69 8.62
C THR A 152 -8.30 1.51 7.71
N HIS A 153 -8.42 2.30 6.64
CA HIS A 153 -9.52 2.17 5.67
C HIS A 153 -9.56 0.83 4.93
N PHE A 154 -8.41 0.17 4.78
CA PHE A 154 -8.28 -1.06 4.01
C PHE A 154 -7.60 -2.19 4.80
N PHE A 155 -7.44 -2.03 6.11
CA PHE A 155 -6.55 -2.87 6.94
C PHE A 155 -6.81 -4.37 6.72
N GLN A 156 -8.08 -4.75 6.76
CA GLN A 156 -8.53 -6.12 6.54
C GLN A 156 -8.12 -6.68 5.15
N ASN A 157 -8.09 -5.86 4.11
CA ASN A 157 -7.64 -6.27 2.78
C ASN A 157 -6.11 -6.31 2.69
N LEU A 158 -5.43 -5.34 3.30
CA LEU A 158 -3.96 -5.28 3.32
C LEU A 158 -3.37 -6.57 3.93
N THR A 159 -3.90 -6.99 5.07
CA THR A 159 -3.45 -8.22 5.75
C THR A 159 -3.84 -9.48 4.99
N SER A 160 -5.05 -9.54 4.42
CA SER A 160 -5.56 -10.74 3.75
C SER A 160 -4.89 -11.00 2.39
N PHE A 161 -4.52 -9.95 1.66
CA PHE A 161 -3.92 -10.06 0.33
C PHE A 161 -2.40 -9.84 0.33
N GLY A 162 -1.80 -9.59 1.51
CA GLY A 162 -0.37 -9.35 1.63
C GLY A 162 0.09 -8.10 0.88
N VAL A 163 -0.73 -7.03 0.91
CA VAL A 163 -0.43 -5.76 0.26
C VAL A 163 0.36 -4.88 1.22
N GLY A 164 1.49 -4.35 0.74
CA GLY A 164 2.31 -3.41 1.50
C GLY A 164 1.60 -2.06 1.65
N TYR A 165 1.79 -1.41 2.79
CA TYR A 165 1.24 -0.08 3.01
C TYR A 165 2.30 0.86 3.57
N PHE A 166 2.68 1.88 2.82
CA PHE A 166 3.72 2.83 3.23
C PHE A 166 3.10 4.17 3.55
N THR A 167 3.62 4.81 4.58
CA THR A 167 3.40 6.22 4.87
C THR A 167 4.71 6.95 4.65
N ILE A 168 4.71 7.97 3.79
CA ILE A 168 5.92 8.70 3.40
C ILE A 168 5.69 10.19 3.63
N ASN A 169 6.42 10.78 4.59
CA ASN A 169 6.44 12.21 4.77
C ASN A 169 7.83 12.78 4.42
N PRO A 170 8.04 13.32 3.21
CA PRO A 170 9.34 13.83 2.79
C PRO A 170 9.78 15.09 3.58
N PHE A 171 8.89 15.71 4.35
CA PHE A 171 9.21 16.89 5.17
C PHE A 171 9.70 16.55 6.57
N VAL A 172 9.57 15.29 7.00
CA VAL A 172 10.12 14.82 8.27
C VAL A 172 11.48 14.19 7.99
N HIS A 173 12.51 14.69 8.66
CA HIS A 173 13.87 14.22 8.46
C HIS A 173 13.97 12.71 8.65
N ASN A 174 14.43 12.00 7.62
CA ASN A 174 14.66 10.54 7.60
C ASN A 174 13.39 9.67 7.79
N ASP A 175 12.19 10.19 7.53
CA ASP A 175 10.93 9.44 7.65
C ASP A 175 10.65 8.56 6.41
N GLY A 176 10.87 9.10 5.22
CA GLY A 176 10.61 8.41 3.97
C GLY A 176 11.19 9.13 2.75
N LEU A 177 11.25 8.41 1.63
CA LEU A 177 11.66 8.90 0.32
C LEU A 177 10.59 8.54 -0.71
N PHE A 178 10.19 9.49 -1.52
CA PHE A 178 9.49 9.23 -2.78
C PHE A 178 10.27 9.91 -3.90
N ASN A 179 10.97 9.12 -4.73
CA ASN A 179 11.80 9.62 -5.82
C ASN A 179 10.97 9.90 -7.08
N GLU A 180 10.09 10.90 -6.99
CA GLU A 180 9.19 11.28 -8.09
C GLU A 180 9.98 11.78 -9.32
N SER A 181 11.10 12.46 -9.13
CA SER A 181 11.95 12.93 -10.24
C SER A 181 12.48 11.77 -11.09
N TYR A 182 12.93 10.69 -10.46
CA TYR A 182 13.37 9.49 -11.19
C TYR A 182 12.25 8.88 -12.02
N LEU A 183 11.02 8.82 -11.50
CA LEU A 183 9.86 8.31 -12.24
C LEU A 183 9.47 9.25 -13.40
N ASN A 184 9.58 10.56 -13.20
CA ASN A 184 9.28 11.56 -14.22
C ASN A 184 10.25 11.50 -15.42
N GLU A 185 11.48 11.03 -15.20
CA GLU A 185 12.48 10.79 -16.26
C GLU A 185 12.19 9.54 -17.10
N GLN A 186 11.38 8.61 -16.61
CA GLN A 186 11.01 7.40 -17.34
C GLN A 186 9.91 7.67 -18.39
N PRO A 187 9.87 6.90 -19.49
CA PRO A 187 8.73 6.94 -20.41
C PRO A 187 7.42 6.61 -19.70
N ALA A 188 6.38 7.42 -19.94
CA ALA A 188 5.04 7.13 -19.45
C ALA A 188 4.37 6.07 -20.33
N GLU A 189 3.95 4.95 -19.74
CA GLU A 189 3.07 3.97 -20.39
C GLU A 189 1.65 4.54 -20.53
N TYR A 190 1.23 5.32 -19.52
CA TYR A 190 -0.02 6.07 -19.53
C TYR A 190 0.11 7.34 -18.68
N GLU A 191 -0.49 8.43 -19.13
CA GLU A 191 -0.46 9.71 -18.42
C GLU A 191 -1.73 10.53 -18.66
N THR A 192 -2.23 11.14 -17.59
CA THR A 192 -3.30 12.15 -17.60
C THR A 192 -2.76 13.46 -17.04
N GLU A 193 -3.62 14.44 -16.80
CA GLU A 193 -3.25 15.65 -16.06
C GLU A 193 -2.73 15.31 -14.66
N PHE A 194 -3.31 14.33 -13.96
CA PHE A 194 -3.03 14.07 -12.53
C PHE A 194 -2.30 12.76 -12.24
N VAL A 195 -2.48 11.73 -13.07
CA VAL A 195 -1.98 10.38 -12.82
C VAL A 195 -0.96 10.00 -13.89
N ARG A 196 0.11 9.33 -13.46
CA ARG A 196 1.14 8.79 -14.33
C ARG A 196 1.40 7.33 -14.00
N HIS A 197 1.59 6.54 -15.03
CA HIS A 197 1.93 5.13 -14.97
C HIS A 197 3.24 4.92 -15.74
N VAL A 198 4.23 4.40 -15.04
CA VAL A 198 5.53 3.99 -15.57
C VAL A 198 5.62 2.48 -15.51
N LYS A 199 6.12 1.87 -16.59
CA LYS A 199 6.40 0.44 -16.68
C LYS A 199 7.87 0.22 -17.01
N PHE A 200 8.53 -0.60 -16.21
CA PHE A 200 9.94 -0.94 -16.39
C PHE A 200 10.12 -2.22 -17.22
N GLU A 201 11.30 -2.41 -17.80
CA GLU A 201 11.66 -3.64 -18.53
C GLU A 201 12.05 -4.79 -17.60
N SER A 202 12.62 -4.45 -16.44
CA SER A 202 12.98 -5.39 -15.36
C SER A 202 12.10 -5.10 -14.13
N PRO A 203 11.83 -6.10 -13.27
CA PRO A 203 10.97 -5.91 -12.12
C PRO A 203 11.63 -4.99 -11.07
N ILE A 204 10.83 -4.17 -10.42
CA ILE A 204 11.22 -3.45 -9.20
C ILE A 204 11.21 -4.39 -8.00
N ILE A 205 12.17 -4.21 -7.09
CA ILE A 205 12.27 -5.05 -5.90
C ILE A 205 11.58 -4.36 -4.73
N ILE A 206 10.54 -4.99 -4.20
CA ILE A 206 9.79 -4.53 -3.04
C ILE A 206 10.24 -5.33 -1.84
N LYS A 207 10.70 -4.70 -0.76
CA LYS A 207 11.06 -5.38 0.50
C LYS A 207 10.36 -4.70 1.66
N ILE A 208 9.70 -5.49 2.53
CA ILE A 208 8.97 -4.98 3.70
C ILE A 208 9.36 -5.79 4.94
N ASN A 209 9.84 -5.09 5.95
CA ASN A 209 10.10 -5.62 7.29
C ASN A 209 9.07 -5.03 8.26
N GLY A 210 7.95 -5.74 8.44
CA GLY A 210 6.87 -5.30 9.31
C GLY A 210 7.26 -5.18 10.78
N LYS A 211 8.27 -5.95 11.25
CA LYS A 211 8.77 -5.86 12.63
C LYS A 211 9.50 -4.55 12.89
N LYS A 212 10.32 -4.11 11.93
CA LYS A 212 11.00 -2.81 11.98
C LYS A 212 10.11 -1.65 11.49
N ARG A 213 8.91 -1.93 10.97
CA ARG A 213 8.02 -0.99 10.26
C ARG A 213 8.71 -0.32 9.07
N MET A 214 9.61 -1.02 8.39
CA MET A 214 10.39 -0.47 7.29
C MET A 214 9.98 -1.10 5.96
N GLY A 215 9.97 -0.30 4.90
CA GLY A 215 9.65 -0.75 3.55
C GLY A 215 10.46 0.01 2.51
N VAL A 216 10.92 -0.71 1.50
CA VAL A 216 11.65 -0.16 0.35
C VAL A 216 11.10 -0.68 -0.96
N VAL A 217 11.14 0.17 -1.98
CA VAL A 217 10.99 -0.20 -3.38
C VAL A 217 12.24 0.27 -4.11
N LEU A 218 13.03 -0.68 -4.61
CA LEU A 218 14.27 -0.42 -5.31
C LEU A 218 14.02 -0.25 -6.82
N LYS A 219 14.92 0.48 -7.45
CA LYS A 219 15.00 0.60 -8.91
C LYS A 219 15.25 -0.80 -9.53
N PRO A 220 14.78 -1.01 -10.77
CA PRO A 220 15.03 -2.24 -11.52
C PRO A 220 16.51 -2.45 -11.90
#